data_AF-A0A2R4MF98-F1
#
_entry.id   AF-A0A2R4MF98-F1
#
_cell.length_a   1.000
_cell.length_b   1.000
_cell.length_c   1.000
_cell.angle_alpha   90.00
_cell.angle_beta   90.00
_cell.angle_gamma   90.00
#
_symmetry.space_group_name_H-M   'P 1'
#
loop_
_entity.id
_entity.type
_entity.pdbx_description
1 polymer ?
#
loop_
_entity_poly.entity_id
_entity_poly.type
_entity_poly.pdbx_seq_one_letter_code
_entity_poly.pdbx_strand_id
1 'polypeptide(L)'
;MKLKHIANAFKALILGAVLASGFSTPSFAGKADIELLKSYVGNWRGRGEAKLASTGADETVLCKMDFTDTGPDRIGLTGRCSLAGSTFSMRGTVAYVEKNRRYEAVMSSNTSFSGVAVGRRSGKNLNFSLLNVKSESDDAFDIGVGLQLRNGQIFVKFDIVHKESGGKSTANIPFSKS
;
A
#
# COMPACT_ATOMS: atom_id res chain seq x y z
N MET A 1 41.10 -73.76 26.37
CA MET A 1 40.69 -72.95 27.53
C MET A 1 39.37 -72.26 27.17
N LYS A 2 38.30 -72.50 27.96
CA LYS A 2 36.90 -72.18 27.64
C LYS A 2 36.62 -70.67 27.72
N LEU A 3 35.78 -70.14 26.82
CA LEU A 3 34.73 -69.19 27.22
C LEU A 3 33.49 -69.38 26.33
N LYS A 4 32.33 -69.45 26.98
CA LYS A 4 31.02 -69.85 26.46
C LYS A 4 30.26 -68.67 25.85
N HIS A 5 29.32 -69.04 24.97
CA HIS A 5 28.19 -68.28 24.42
C HIS A 5 27.51 -67.31 25.39
N ILE A 6 27.06 -66.15 24.87
CA ILE A 6 25.67 -65.67 24.98
C ILE A 6 25.29 -64.97 23.67
N ALA A 7 24.30 -65.52 22.98
CA ALA A 7 23.57 -64.86 21.91
C ALA A 7 22.55 -63.90 22.49
N ASN A 8 22.29 -62.77 21.82
CA ASN A 8 20.92 -62.25 21.71
C ASN A 8 20.80 -61.26 20.56
N ALA A 9 19.78 -61.50 19.75
CA ALA A 9 19.28 -60.64 18.70
C ALA A 9 18.63 -59.38 19.28
N PHE A 10 18.44 -58.34 18.46
CA PHE A 10 17.10 -57.86 18.07
C PHE A 10 17.21 -56.54 17.27
N LYS A 11 16.54 -56.58 16.10
CA LYS A 11 15.76 -55.52 15.45
C LYS A 11 16.47 -54.34 14.77
N ALA A 12 16.32 -54.36 13.45
CA ALA A 12 16.31 -53.21 12.57
C ALA A 12 15.37 -52.10 13.07
N LEU A 13 15.81 -50.85 12.91
CA LEU A 13 14.93 -49.69 12.97
C LEU A 13 15.29 -48.76 11.80
N ILE A 14 14.47 -48.82 10.75
CA ILE A 14 14.38 -47.80 9.72
C ILE A 14 13.82 -46.55 10.42
N LEU A 15 14.67 -45.57 10.73
CA LEU A 15 14.20 -44.24 11.10
C LEU A 15 14.04 -43.44 9.82
N GLY A 16 12.79 -43.35 9.37
CA GLY A 16 12.38 -42.46 8.29
C GLY A 16 12.75 -41.02 8.64
N ALA A 17 13.66 -40.44 7.86
CA ALA A 17 13.86 -39.02 7.81
C ALA A 17 12.61 -38.39 7.18
N VAL A 18 11.64 -38.03 8.03
CA VAL A 18 10.52 -37.17 7.64
C VAL A 18 11.14 -35.81 7.30
N LEU A 19 11.38 -35.60 6.00
CA LEU A 19 11.63 -34.29 5.42
C LEU A 19 10.38 -33.45 5.70
N ALA A 20 10.41 -32.69 6.79
CA ALA A 20 9.48 -31.59 7.02
C ALA A 20 9.80 -30.52 5.97
N SER A 21 9.24 -30.70 4.77
CA SER A 21 9.11 -29.67 3.77
C SER A 21 8.41 -28.50 4.44
N GLY A 22 9.16 -27.42 4.66
CA GLY A 22 8.65 -26.16 5.16
C GLY A 22 7.63 -25.63 4.17
N PHE A 23 6.35 -25.93 4.42
CA PHE A 23 5.26 -25.20 3.81
C PHE A 23 5.36 -23.77 4.32
N SER A 24 5.87 -22.88 3.47
CA SER A 24 5.81 -21.43 3.67
C SER A 24 4.36 -20.99 3.57
N THR A 25 3.58 -21.30 4.61
CA THR A 25 2.29 -20.66 4.80
C THR A 25 2.55 -19.17 4.97
N PRO A 26 1.80 -18.29 4.28
CA PRO A 26 1.89 -16.86 4.54
C PRO A 26 1.74 -16.65 6.03
N SER A 27 2.64 -15.88 6.64
CA SER A 27 2.52 -15.61 8.05
C SER A 27 1.15 -14.98 8.32
N PHE A 28 0.56 -15.23 9.49
CA PHE A 28 -0.73 -14.65 9.88
C PHE A 28 -0.76 -13.12 9.73
N ALA A 29 0.41 -12.45 9.82
CA ALA A 29 0.53 -11.02 9.61
C ALA A 29 0.18 -10.62 8.16
N GLY A 30 0.75 -11.30 7.16
CA GLY A 30 0.53 -10.96 5.75
C GLY A 30 -0.92 -11.12 5.30
N LYS A 31 -1.65 -12.12 5.83
CA LYS A 31 -3.06 -12.33 5.48
C LYS A 31 -3.93 -11.14 5.86
N ALA A 32 -3.80 -10.63 7.09
CA ALA A 32 -4.60 -9.51 7.57
C ALA A 32 -4.31 -8.21 6.80
N ASP A 33 -3.07 -8.02 6.34
CA ASP A 33 -2.66 -6.85 5.58
C ASP A 33 -3.13 -6.89 4.13
N ILE A 34 -3.11 -8.08 3.52
CA ILE A 34 -3.72 -8.32 2.21
C ILE A 34 -5.23 -8.13 2.30
N GLU A 35 -5.91 -8.68 3.31
CA GLU A 35 -7.36 -8.48 3.50
C GLU A 35 -7.73 -7.01 3.66
N LEU A 36 -6.95 -6.25 4.45
CA LEU A 36 -7.12 -4.81 4.55
C LEU A 36 -6.93 -4.14 3.18
N LEU A 37 -5.91 -4.50 2.41
CA LEU A 37 -5.71 -3.94 1.06
C LEU A 37 -6.92 -4.21 0.16
N LYS A 38 -7.43 -5.45 0.16
CA LYS A 38 -8.58 -5.86 -0.63
C LYS A 38 -9.87 -5.15 -0.22
N SER A 39 -9.99 -4.72 1.03
CA SER A 39 -11.17 -3.97 1.49
C SER A 39 -11.37 -2.60 0.81
N TYR A 40 -10.33 -2.06 0.16
CA TYR A 40 -10.41 -0.82 -0.63
C TYR A 40 -11.01 -1.03 -2.02
N VAL A 41 -11.13 -2.28 -2.51
CA VAL A 41 -11.63 -2.59 -3.86
C VAL A 41 -13.05 -2.06 -4.09
N GLY A 42 -13.22 -1.42 -5.24
CA GLY A 42 -14.48 -0.84 -5.71
C GLY A 42 -14.32 0.55 -6.30
N ASN A 43 -15.46 1.11 -6.67
CA ASN A 43 -15.58 2.45 -7.24
C ASN A 43 -15.90 3.46 -6.15
N TRP A 44 -15.27 4.62 -6.20
CA TRP A 44 -15.36 5.64 -5.15
C TRP A 44 -15.48 7.03 -5.76
N ARG A 45 -16.32 7.86 -5.12
CA ARG A 45 -16.45 9.28 -5.44
C ARG A 45 -16.16 10.10 -4.21
N GLY A 46 -15.31 11.10 -4.38
CA GLY A 46 -14.89 11.99 -3.31
C GLY A 46 -15.13 13.44 -3.68
N ARG A 47 -15.51 14.21 -2.67
CA ARG A 47 -15.59 15.67 -2.72
C ARG A 47 -15.00 16.19 -1.42
N GLY A 48 -14.02 17.06 -1.54
CA GLY A 48 -13.30 17.60 -0.39
C GLY A 48 -12.75 18.99 -0.67
N GLU A 49 -11.87 19.43 0.23
CA GLU A 49 -11.22 20.72 0.16
C GLU A 49 -9.70 20.54 0.12
N ALA A 50 -9.05 21.40 -0.65
CA ALA A 50 -7.61 21.48 -0.76
C ALA A 50 -7.16 22.92 -0.49
N LYS A 51 -6.20 23.08 0.42
CA LYS A 51 -5.52 24.35 0.65
C LYS A 51 -4.23 24.38 -0.14
N LEU A 52 -4.06 25.35 -1.02
CA LEU A 52 -2.89 25.45 -1.89
C LEU A 52 -1.86 26.40 -1.30
N ALA A 53 -0.60 25.98 -1.25
CA ALA A 53 0.50 26.83 -0.78
C ALA A 53 0.70 28.09 -1.64
N SER A 54 0.47 27.98 -2.95
CA SER A 54 0.72 29.04 -3.93
C SER A 54 -0.25 30.21 -3.81
N THR A 55 -1.51 29.95 -3.47
CA THR A 55 -2.56 30.98 -3.39
C THR A 55 -3.04 31.23 -1.97
N GLY A 56 -2.79 30.30 -1.04
CA GLY A 56 -3.36 30.29 0.30
C GLY A 56 -4.87 30.02 0.34
N ALA A 57 -5.51 29.85 -0.82
CA ALA A 57 -6.95 29.67 -0.95
C ALA A 57 -7.36 28.21 -0.72
N ASP A 58 -8.60 28.06 -0.23
CA ASP A 58 -9.29 26.79 -0.16
C ASP A 58 -10.02 26.53 -1.49
N GLU A 59 -9.72 25.39 -2.08
CA GLU A 59 -10.21 24.96 -3.38
C GLU A 59 -11.02 23.67 -3.24
N THR A 60 -12.14 23.59 -3.95
CA THR A 60 -12.90 22.33 -3.99
C THR A 60 -12.16 21.31 -4.86
N VAL A 61 -11.98 20.11 -4.32
CA VAL A 61 -11.48 18.95 -5.06
C VAL A 61 -12.58 17.92 -5.25
N LEU A 62 -12.74 17.45 -6.48
CA LEU A 62 -13.65 16.35 -6.82
C LEU A 62 -12.84 15.21 -7.40
N CYS A 63 -13.01 14.00 -6.89
CA CYS A 63 -12.25 12.84 -7.33
C CYS A 63 -13.17 11.65 -7.63
N LYS A 64 -12.79 10.86 -8.63
CA LYS A 64 -13.31 9.52 -8.89
C LYS A 64 -12.14 8.56 -8.85
N MET A 65 -12.25 7.51 -8.05
CA MET A 65 -11.22 6.47 -7.92
C MET A 65 -11.84 5.10 -8.18
N ASP A 66 -11.07 4.22 -8.80
CA ASP A 66 -11.40 2.81 -8.98
C ASP A 66 -10.22 1.97 -8.49
N PHE A 67 -10.49 1.12 -7.50
CA PHE A 67 -9.54 0.14 -6.98
C PHE A 67 -9.97 -1.24 -7.46
N THR A 68 -9.09 -1.92 -8.19
CA THR A 68 -9.37 -3.22 -8.81
C THR A 68 -8.52 -4.33 -8.20
N ASP A 69 -9.05 -5.54 -8.11
CA ASP A 69 -8.23 -6.70 -7.77
C ASP A 69 -7.34 -7.07 -8.96
N THR A 70 -6.02 -7.02 -8.80
CA THR A 70 -5.04 -7.32 -9.85
C THR A 70 -4.09 -8.46 -9.49
N GLY A 71 -4.35 -9.20 -8.41
CA GLY A 71 -3.52 -10.33 -7.99
C GLY A 71 -3.56 -10.60 -6.48
N PRO A 72 -3.00 -11.71 -5.99
CA PRO A 72 -3.22 -12.18 -4.63
C PRO A 72 -2.81 -11.20 -3.53
N ASP A 73 -1.74 -10.43 -3.75
CA ASP A 73 -1.11 -9.53 -2.79
C ASP A 73 -1.23 -8.04 -3.19
N ARG A 74 -2.04 -7.72 -4.21
CA ARG A 74 -2.04 -6.40 -4.85
C ARG A 74 -3.40 -5.95 -5.37
N ILE A 75 -3.54 -4.65 -5.53
CA ILE A 75 -4.69 -4.00 -6.17
C ILE A 75 -4.19 -2.98 -7.19
N GLY A 76 -4.95 -2.81 -8.26
CA GLY A 76 -4.81 -1.70 -9.20
C GLY A 76 -5.51 -0.46 -8.67
N LEU A 77 -5.05 0.71 -9.10
CA LEU A 77 -5.64 2.00 -8.81
C LEU A 77 -5.73 2.82 -10.09
N THR A 78 -6.91 3.36 -10.36
CA THR A 78 -7.06 4.47 -11.32
C THR A 78 -7.83 5.61 -10.67
N GLY A 79 -7.49 6.84 -11.04
CA GLY A 79 -8.06 8.03 -10.42
C GLY A 79 -8.16 9.19 -11.39
N ARG A 80 -9.17 10.02 -11.20
CA ARG A 80 -9.29 11.32 -11.85
C ARG A 80 -9.80 12.33 -10.83
N CYS A 81 -9.06 13.42 -10.66
CA CYS A 81 -9.42 14.52 -9.78
C CYS A 81 -9.48 15.84 -10.54
N SER A 82 -10.41 16.72 -10.16
CA SER A 82 -10.47 18.11 -10.61
C SER A 82 -10.24 19.04 -9.44
N LEU A 83 -9.38 20.05 -9.63
CA LEU A 83 -8.98 21.02 -8.62
C LEU A 83 -8.67 22.36 -9.31
N ALA A 84 -9.23 23.46 -8.83
CA ALA A 84 -9.01 24.81 -9.38
C ALA A 84 -9.15 24.86 -10.93
N GLY A 85 -10.19 24.22 -11.48
CA GLY A 85 -10.43 24.13 -12.93
C GLY A 85 -9.51 23.18 -13.71
N SER A 86 -8.47 22.63 -13.08
CA SER A 86 -7.53 21.68 -13.69
C SER A 86 -7.93 20.24 -13.42
N THR A 87 -7.62 19.31 -14.33
CA THR A 87 -7.88 17.88 -14.16
C THR A 87 -6.59 17.07 -14.18
N PHE A 88 -6.45 16.18 -13.19
CA PHE A 88 -5.31 15.29 -13.02
C PHE A 88 -5.80 13.86 -13.03
N SER A 89 -5.13 13.00 -13.79
CA SER A 89 -5.41 11.57 -13.89
C SER A 89 -4.23 10.79 -13.33
N MET A 90 -4.51 9.75 -12.55
CA MET A 90 -3.49 8.89 -11.95
C MET A 90 -3.80 7.41 -12.20
N ARG A 91 -2.75 6.61 -12.32
CA ARG A 91 -2.83 5.14 -12.35
C ARG A 91 -1.71 4.56 -11.51
N GLY A 92 -1.93 3.37 -10.97
CA GLY A 92 -0.91 2.71 -10.18
C GLY A 92 -1.30 1.32 -9.72
N THR A 93 -0.39 0.72 -8.97
CA THR A 93 -0.56 -0.56 -8.30
C THR A 93 -0.11 -0.41 -6.86
N VAL A 94 -0.87 -0.97 -5.93
CA VAL A 94 -0.50 -1.07 -4.52
C VAL A 94 -0.39 -2.56 -4.19
N ALA A 95 0.73 -2.98 -3.61
CA ALA A 95 0.98 -4.34 -3.18
C ALA A 95 1.39 -4.37 -1.71
N TYR A 96 1.06 -5.46 -1.02
CA TYR A 96 1.66 -5.78 0.27
C TYR A 96 2.85 -6.72 0.05
N VAL A 97 4.03 -6.29 0.48
CA VAL A 97 5.30 -7.00 0.29
C VAL A 97 5.67 -7.70 1.59
N GLU A 98 5.30 -8.98 1.70
CA GLU A 98 5.47 -9.78 2.92
C GLU A 98 6.94 -9.84 3.39
N LYS A 99 7.89 -9.99 2.45
CA LYS A 99 9.34 -9.99 2.76
C LYS A 99 9.76 -8.76 3.57
N ASN A 100 9.13 -7.62 3.30
CA ASN A 100 9.43 -6.33 3.90
C ASN A 100 8.40 -5.90 4.96
N ARG A 101 7.33 -6.68 5.15
CA ARG A 101 6.18 -6.39 6.04
C ARG A 101 5.65 -4.96 5.88
N ARG A 102 5.43 -4.54 4.63
CA ARG A 102 5.00 -3.17 4.29
C ARG A 102 4.20 -3.15 2.99
N TYR A 103 3.48 -2.06 2.78
CA TYR A 103 2.84 -1.79 1.50
C TYR A 103 3.82 -1.05 0.59
N GLU A 104 3.77 -1.32 -0.69
CA GLU A 104 4.52 -0.61 -1.72
C GLU A 104 3.55 -0.23 -2.83
N ALA A 105 3.57 1.04 -3.23
CA ALA A 105 2.75 1.54 -4.33
C ALA A 105 3.66 2.11 -5.42
N VAL A 106 3.30 1.89 -6.67
CA VAL A 106 3.90 2.58 -7.81
C VAL A 106 2.78 3.32 -8.51
N MET A 107 2.96 4.62 -8.69
CA MET A 107 1.95 5.50 -9.28
C MET A 107 2.57 6.36 -10.37
N SER A 108 1.77 6.61 -11.41
CA SER A 108 2.05 7.62 -12.42
C SER A 108 0.84 8.54 -12.60
N SER A 109 1.09 9.78 -13.00
CA SER A 109 0.05 10.71 -13.43
C SER A 109 0.29 11.20 -14.85
N ASN A 110 -0.73 11.84 -15.43
CA ASN A 110 -0.62 12.56 -16.70
C ASN A 110 0.15 13.89 -16.60
N THR A 111 0.57 14.27 -15.40
CA THR A 111 1.33 15.51 -15.12
C THR A 111 2.69 15.12 -14.58
N SER A 112 3.53 14.51 -15.43
CA SER A 112 4.97 14.31 -15.21
C SER A 112 5.41 13.69 -13.87
N PHE A 113 4.48 13.09 -13.12
CA PHE A 113 4.71 12.55 -11.79
C PHE A 113 4.74 11.03 -11.91
N SER A 114 5.87 10.45 -11.52
CA SER A 114 6.01 9.02 -11.28
C SER A 114 6.73 8.83 -9.95
N GLY A 115 6.19 7.97 -9.10
CA GLY A 115 6.69 7.81 -7.74
C GLY A 115 6.43 6.42 -7.19
N VAL A 116 7.30 6.01 -6.28
CA VAL A 116 7.10 4.83 -5.43
C VAL A 116 6.68 5.33 -4.07
N ALA A 117 5.68 4.73 -3.44
CA ALA A 117 5.32 5.03 -2.07
C ALA A 117 5.49 3.81 -1.19
N VAL A 118 6.00 4.02 0.03
CA VAL A 118 6.07 2.98 1.04
C VAL A 118 5.00 3.25 2.08
N GLY A 119 4.15 2.25 2.29
CA GLY A 119 3.01 2.31 3.19
C GLY A 119 3.19 1.44 4.43
N ARG A 120 2.58 1.88 5.53
CA ARG A 120 2.45 1.12 6.77
C ARG A 120 1.01 1.12 7.24
N ARG A 121 0.61 0.01 7.85
CA ARG A 121 -0.69 -0.10 8.52
C ARG A 121 -0.62 0.43 9.94
N SER A 122 -1.68 1.12 10.34
CA SER A 122 -2.02 1.40 11.74
C SER A 122 -3.52 1.17 11.94
N GLY A 123 -3.91 0.04 12.51
CA GLY A 123 -5.32 -0.34 12.62
C GLY A 123 -5.96 -0.59 11.25
N LYS A 124 -6.94 0.23 10.85
CA LYS A 124 -7.58 0.19 9.51
C LYS A 124 -7.02 1.25 8.55
N ASN A 125 -5.98 1.97 8.97
CA ASN A 125 -5.38 3.05 8.22
C ASN A 125 -4.15 2.55 7.47
N LEU A 126 -4.01 2.97 6.22
CA LEU A 126 -2.81 2.81 5.41
C LEU A 126 -2.18 4.18 5.20
N ASN A 127 -0.99 4.41 5.75
CA ASN A 127 -0.27 5.66 5.57
C ASN A 127 0.90 5.41 4.64
N PHE A 128 0.93 6.13 3.53
CA PHE A 128 1.96 6.08 2.51
C PHE A 128 2.81 7.34 2.56
N SER A 129 4.12 7.15 2.43
CA SER A 129 5.08 8.21 2.17
C SER A 129 5.66 7.98 0.79
N LEU A 130 5.57 8.98 -0.08
CA LEU A 130 6.17 8.90 -1.40
C LEU A 130 7.69 9.06 -1.25
N LEU A 131 8.41 8.19 -1.93
CA LEU A 131 9.86 8.17 -2.04
C LEU A 131 10.21 8.38 -3.52
N ASN A 132 11.32 9.08 -3.79
CA ASN A 132 11.88 9.24 -5.13
C ASN A 132 10.88 9.85 -6.14
N VAL A 133 10.25 10.97 -5.77
CA VAL A 133 9.44 11.75 -6.71
C VAL A 133 10.35 12.30 -7.80
N LYS A 134 10.22 11.80 -9.04
CA LYS A 134 10.80 12.47 -10.20
C LYS A 134 9.72 13.39 -10.75
N SER A 135 9.90 14.70 -10.58
CA SER A 135 9.16 15.73 -11.30
C SER A 135 9.97 16.15 -12.52
N GLU A 136 9.33 16.39 -13.66
CA GLU A 136 10.00 17.01 -14.83
C GLU A 136 10.39 18.47 -14.58
N SER A 137 9.85 19.11 -13.52
CA SER A 137 10.10 20.52 -13.19
C SER A 137 11.30 20.78 -12.28
N ASP A 138 12.13 19.77 -11.95
CA ASP A 138 13.21 19.85 -10.93
C ASP A 138 12.75 20.22 -9.50
N ASP A 139 11.49 20.62 -9.33
CA ASP A 139 10.87 20.92 -8.05
C ASP A 139 10.90 19.70 -7.12
N ALA A 140 11.49 19.88 -5.94
CA ALA A 140 11.54 18.84 -4.92
C ALA A 140 10.32 18.92 -3.99
N PHE A 141 9.52 17.85 -3.94
CA PHE A 141 8.36 17.72 -3.06
C PHE A 141 8.53 16.58 -2.06
N ASP A 142 8.09 16.80 -0.81
CA ASP A 142 7.77 15.69 0.11
C ASP A 142 6.26 15.50 0.15
N ILE A 143 5.79 14.30 -0.22
CA ILE A 143 4.36 14.00 -0.32
C ILE A 143 4.01 12.87 0.65
N GLY A 144 3.13 13.19 1.60
CA GLY A 144 2.48 12.24 2.49
C GLY A 144 1.04 11.99 2.05
N VAL A 145 0.64 10.70 2.04
CA VAL A 145 -0.72 10.29 1.69
C VAL A 145 -1.26 9.35 2.76
N GLY A 146 -2.35 9.75 3.42
CA GLY A 146 -3.06 8.90 4.39
C GLY A 146 -4.36 8.37 3.80
N LEU A 147 -4.56 7.05 3.81
CA LEU A 147 -5.81 6.39 3.48
C LEU A 147 -6.39 5.79 4.75
N GLN A 148 -7.65 6.11 5.07
CA GLN A 148 -8.33 5.56 6.23
C GLN A 148 -9.67 4.98 5.82
N LEU A 149 -9.87 3.68 6.05
CA LEU A 149 -11.17 3.04 5.83
C LEU A 149 -11.93 2.98 7.16
N ARG A 150 -12.99 3.78 7.26
CA ARG A 150 -13.87 3.83 8.44
C ARG A 150 -15.33 3.99 8.01
N ASN A 151 -16.22 3.23 8.63
CA ASN A 151 -17.67 3.26 8.36
C ASN A 151 -18.02 3.11 6.86
N GLY A 152 -17.26 2.27 6.13
CA GLY A 152 -17.47 2.04 4.69
C GLY A 152 -17.07 3.21 3.78
N GLN A 153 -16.42 4.25 4.32
CA GLN A 153 -15.89 5.39 3.59
C GLN A 153 -14.37 5.40 3.62
N ILE A 154 -13.76 5.82 2.51
CA ILE A 154 -12.32 6.08 2.46
C ILE A 154 -12.09 7.57 2.72
N PHE A 155 -11.23 7.89 3.68
CA PHE A 155 -10.76 9.25 3.88
C PHE A 155 -9.33 9.33 3.37
N VAL A 156 -9.12 10.16 2.35
CA VAL A 156 -7.80 10.43 1.81
C VAL A 156 -7.32 11.78 2.30
N LYS A 157 -6.12 11.82 2.87
CA LYS A 157 -5.43 13.05 3.21
C LYS A 157 -4.14 13.16 2.40
N PHE A 158 -3.93 14.32 1.80
CA PHE A 158 -2.66 14.71 1.19
C PHE A 158 -1.99 15.79 2.02
N ASP A 159 -0.69 15.63 2.25
CA ASP A 159 0.20 16.66 2.79
C ASP A 159 1.37 16.79 1.81
N ILE A 160 1.49 17.93 1.13
CA ILE A 160 2.57 18.22 0.17
C ILE A 160 3.40 19.38 0.70
N VAL A 161 4.68 19.14 0.91
CA VAL A 161 5.66 20.16 1.28
C VAL A 161 6.50 20.50 0.06
N HIS A 162 6.49 21.77 -0.33
CA HIS A 162 7.29 22.33 -1.41
C HIS A 162 8.66 22.69 -0.84
N LYS A 163 9.72 21.94 -1.18
CA LYS A 163 11.03 22.11 -0.50
C LYS A 163 11.68 23.45 -0.76
N GLU A 164 11.45 24.01 -1.94
CA GLU A 164 12.05 25.29 -2.32
C GLU A 164 11.45 26.48 -1.57
N SER A 165 10.12 26.53 -1.49
CA SER A 165 9.41 27.64 -0.84
C SER A 165 9.11 27.41 0.64
N GLY A 166 9.21 26.16 1.11
CA GLY A 166 8.72 25.74 2.43
C GLY A 166 7.18 25.73 2.54
N GLY A 167 6.47 26.08 1.46
CA GLY A 167 5.01 26.11 1.43
C GLY A 167 4.39 24.73 1.61
N LYS A 168 3.21 24.69 2.22
CA LYS A 168 2.47 23.44 2.45
C LYS A 168 1.10 23.48 1.78
N SER A 169 0.86 22.52 0.89
CA SER A 169 -0.47 22.24 0.36
C SER A 169 -1.06 21.04 1.10
N THR A 170 -2.37 21.07 1.37
CA THR A 170 -3.07 19.95 2.01
C THR A 170 -4.38 19.67 1.31
N ALA A 171 -4.85 18.42 1.30
CA ALA A 171 -6.20 18.09 0.87
C ALA A 171 -6.83 17.04 1.78
N ASN A 172 -8.12 17.18 2.06
CA ASN A 172 -8.91 16.20 2.81
C ASN A 172 -10.13 15.81 1.98
N ILE A 173 -10.18 14.55 1.58
CA ILE A 173 -11.14 14.07 0.60
C ILE A 173 -11.85 12.83 1.17
N PRO A 174 -13.07 12.98 1.71
CA PRO A 174 -13.92 11.84 2.01
C PRO A 174 -14.45 11.25 0.70
N PHE A 175 -14.36 9.93 0.59
CA PHE A 175 -14.89 9.15 -0.51
C PHE A 175 -16.01 8.25 -0.02
N SER A 176 -17.11 8.27 -0.76
CA SER A 176 -18.19 7.30 -0.63
C SER A 176 -18.13 6.31 -1.77
N LYS A 177 -18.56 5.08 -1.49
CA LYS A 177 -18.66 4.05 -2.53
C LYS A 177 -19.70 4.49 -3.57
N SER A 178 -19.38 4.23 -4.83
CA SER A 178 -20.19 4.58 -6.00
C SER A 178 -21.01 3.40 -6.51
#